data_AF-A0A7C5G4N7-F1
#
_entry.id   AF-A0A7C5G4N7-F1
#
_cell.length_a   1.000
_cell.length_b   1.000
_cell.length_c   1.000
_cell.angle_alpha   90.00
_cell.angle_beta   90.00
_cell.angle_gamma   90.00
#
_symmetry.space_group_name_H-M   'P 1'
#
loop_
_entity.id
_entity.type
_entity.pdbx_description
1 polymer ?
#
loop_
_entity_poly.entity_id
_entity_poly.type
_entity_poly.pdbx_seq_one_letter_code
_entity_poly.pdbx_strand_id
1 'polypeptide(L)'
;MNLSNLMDPRLVQIGIDVSTIDQAIEKALDQIRKVYRQEVQYEDVLARIQERQKLGGTTFESGIAIPHARIPSFNDFLIAAVVPKTPILSPEGSPVQAPTKIVYLILISNTASTLYLNTLAKLVESS
;
A
#
# COMPACT_ATOMS: atom_id res chain seq x y z
N MET A 1 0.57 7.61 18.81
CA MET A 1 0.59 8.00 17.38
C MET A 1 -0.82 7.96 16.82
N ASN A 2 -1.27 9.04 16.17
CA ASN A 2 -2.54 9.10 15.45
C ASN A 2 -2.27 8.84 13.96
N LEU A 3 -2.92 7.82 13.38
CA LEU A 3 -2.69 7.42 11.98
C LEU A 3 -3.15 8.50 11.00
N SER A 4 -4.17 9.28 11.37
CA SER A 4 -4.69 10.39 10.53
C SER A 4 -3.61 11.41 10.17
N ASN A 5 -2.58 11.56 11.02
CA ASN A 5 -1.49 12.51 10.78
C ASN A 5 -0.50 12.02 9.71
N LEU A 6 -0.55 10.74 9.33
CA LEU A 6 0.29 10.13 8.29
C LEU A 6 -0.45 9.93 6.98
N MET A 7 -1.74 10.28 6.93
CA MET A 7 -2.57 10.12 5.74
C MET A 7 -2.79 11.48 5.08
N ASP A 8 -2.43 11.57 3.81
CA ASP A 8 -2.88 12.66 2.95
C ASP A 8 -4.23 12.28 2.33
N PRO A 9 -5.32 13.02 2.60
CA PRO A 9 -6.63 12.74 1.99
C PRO A 9 -6.60 12.71 0.46
N ARG A 10 -5.66 13.42 -0.19
CA ARG A 10 -5.50 13.42 -1.65
C ARG A 10 -5.00 12.08 -2.18
N LEU A 11 -4.43 11.22 -1.34
CA LEU A 11 -3.96 9.87 -1.68
C LEU A 11 -5.00 8.78 -1.36
N VAL A 12 -6.20 9.15 -0.91
CA VAL A 12 -7.29 8.21 -0.62
C VAL A 12 -8.24 8.16 -1.82
N GLN A 13 -8.40 6.98 -2.39
CA GLN A 13 -9.24 6.72 -3.55
C GLN A 13 -10.31 5.68 -3.18
N ILE A 14 -11.58 6.04 -3.34
CA ILE A 14 -12.71 5.21 -2.91
C ILE A 14 -13.56 4.80 -4.11
N GLY A 15 -14.00 3.54 -4.13
CA GLY A 15 -14.88 3.01 -5.16
C GLY A 15 -14.19 2.83 -6.51
N ILE A 16 -12.88 2.54 -6.49
CA ILE A 16 -12.09 2.41 -7.72
C ILE A 16 -12.35 1.05 -8.37
N ASP A 17 -12.49 1.04 -9.69
CA ASP A 17 -12.67 -0.18 -10.47
C ASP A 17 -11.31 -0.90 -10.65
N VAL A 18 -11.01 -1.78 -9.70
CA VAL A 18 -9.84 -2.68 -9.69
C VAL A 18 -10.25 -4.04 -9.16
N SER A 19 -9.69 -5.10 -9.73
CA SER A 19 -9.99 -6.50 -9.38
C SER A 19 -8.77 -7.28 -8.90
N THR A 20 -7.57 -6.69 -8.91
CA THR A 20 -6.33 -7.29 -8.39
C THR A 20 -5.54 -6.32 -7.51
N ILE A 21 -4.68 -6.87 -6.65
CA ILE A 21 -3.78 -6.06 -5.81
C ILE A 21 -2.81 -5.24 -6.67
N ASP A 22 -2.33 -5.79 -7.77
CA ASP A 22 -1.41 -5.10 -8.69
C ASP A 22 -2.09 -3.87 -9.33
N GLN A 23 -3.34 -4.01 -9.78
CA GLN A 23 -4.11 -2.87 -10.28
C GLN A 23 -4.31 -1.80 -9.20
N ALA A 24 -4.57 -2.21 -7.95
CA ALA A 24 -4.68 -1.26 -6.83
C ALA A 24 -3.35 -0.54 -6.55
N ILE A 25 -2.21 -1.22 -6.65
CA ILE A 25 -0.87 -0.63 -6.51
C ILE A 25 -0.62 0.39 -7.62
N GLU A 26 -0.92 0.05 -8.88
CA GLU A 26 -0.78 0.97 -10.01
C GLU A 26 -1.63 2.24 -9.81
N LYS A 27 -2.88 2.10 -9.35
CA LYS A 27 -3.74 3.26 -9.03
C LYS A 27 -3.19 4.09 -7.89
N ALA A 28 -2.65 3.47 -6.85
CA ALA A 28 -2.04 4.18 -5.74
C ALA A 28 -0.78 4.95 -6.19
N LEU A 29 0.10 4.32 -6.97
CA LEU A 29 1.31 4.95 -7.52
C LEU A 29 0.98 6.08 -8.49
N ASP A 30 -0.01 5.91 -9.37
CA ASP A 30 -0.46 6.98 -10.26
C ASP A 30 -0.97 8.19 -9.48
N GLN A 31 -1.67 7.96 -8.35
CA GLN A 31 -2.14 9.05 -7.50
C GLN A 31 -1.00 9.73 -6.75
N ILE A 32 -0.04 8.97 -6.20
CA ILE A 32 1.19 9.53 -5.62
C ILE A 32 1.91 10.38 -6.68
N ARG A 33 2.04 9.88 -7.91
CA ARG A 33 2.64 10.61 -9.02
C ARG A 33 1.94 11.91 -9.32
N LYS A 34 0.61 11.94 -9.30
CA LYS A 34 -0.15 13.17 -9.54
C LYS A 34 0.07 14.22 -8.46
N VAL A 35 0.18 13.80 -7.21
CA VAL A 35 0.28 14.69 -6.04
C VAL A 35 1.74 15.10 -5.75
N TYR A 36 2.71 14.20 -5.95
CA TYR A 36 4.12 14.30 -5.54
C TYR A 36 5.10 14.05 -6.71
N ARG A 37 4.84 14.67 -7.87
CA ARG A 37 5.48 14.44 -9.20
C ARG A 37 7.02 14.28 -9.26
N GLN A 38 7.78 14.57 -8.21
CA GLN A 38 9.25 14.60 -8.22
C GLN A 38 9.92 13.77 -7.12
N GLU A 39 9.18 13.10 -6.25
CA GLU A 39 9.78 12.49 -5.05
C GLU A 39 10.37 11.09 -5.25
N VAL A 40 9.95 10.37 -6.29
CA VAL A 40 10.34 8.96 -6.51
C VAL A 40 10.47 8.60 -7.99
N GLN A 41 11.32 7.61 -8.29
CA GLN A 41 11.39 6.96 -9.61
C GLN A 41 10.39 5.79 -9.63
N TYR A 42 9.25 5.98 -10.29
CA TYR A 42 8.08 5.10 -10.15
C TYR A 42 8.32 3.68 -10.64
N GLU A 43 9.13 3.50 -11.68
CA GLU A 43 9.50 2.20 -12.23
C GLU A 43 10.31 1.38 -11.21
N ASP A 44 11.27 2.02 -10.52
CA ASP A 44 12.03 1.39 -9.43
C ASP A 44 11.11 1.09 -8.24
N VAL A 45 10.22 2.02 -7.87
CA VAL A 45 9.24 1.80 -6.80
C VAL A 45 8.39 0.56 -7.07
N LEU A 46 7.83 0.44 -8.27
CA LEU A 46 6.99 -0.69 -8.65
C LEU A 46 7.77 -2.01 -8.59
N ALA A 47 8.99 -2.05 -9.14
CA ALA A 47 9.85 -3.23 -9.10
C ALA A 47 10.12 -3.69 -7.65
N ARG A 48 10.45 -2.75 -6.76
CA ARG A 48 10.72 -3.04 -5.34
C ARG A 48 9.49 -3.55 -4.58
N ILE A 49 8.31 -3.00 -4.88
CA ILE A 49 7.04 -3.48 -4.30
C ILE A 49 6.78 -4.94 -4.74
N GLN A 50 6.94 -5.23 -6.04
CA GLN A 50 6.74 -6.56 -6.59
C GLN A 50 7.74 -7.58 -6.02
N GLU A 51 9.01 -7.21 -5.90
CA GLU A 51 10.02 -8.02 -5.22
C GLU A 51 9.62 -8.32 -3.77
N ARG A 52 9.14 -7.32 -3.03
CA ARG A 52 8.69 -7.49 -1.66
C ARG A 52 7.49 -8.44 -1.56
N GLN A 53 6.54 -8.36 -2.48
CA GLN A 53 5.38 -9.25 -2.50
C GLN A 53 5.74 -10.71 -2.75
N LYS A 54 6.74 -10.98 -3.60
CA LYS A 54 7.22 -12.36 -3.87
C LYS A 54 7.75 -13.07 -2.62
N LEU A 55 8.16 -12.34 -1.59
CA LEU A 55 8.72 -12.91 -0.35
C LEU A 55 7.67 -13.48 0.62
N GLY A 56 6.37 -13.28 0.38
CA GLY A 56 5.33 -13.83 1.26
C GLY A 56 3.98 -13.13 1.24
N GLY A 57 3.68 -12.37 0.18
CA GLY A 57 2.47 -11.57 0.09
C GLY A 57 2.42 -10.44 1.12
N THR A 58 1.37 -9.62 1.02
CA THR A 58 1.10 -8.52 1.96
C THR A 58 -0.39 -8.39 2.25
N THR A 59 -1.16 -9.45 2.03
CA THR A 59 -2.59 -9.55 2.29
C THR A 59 -2.82 -10.15 3.68
N PHE A 60 -3.87 -9.72 4.37
CA PHE A 60 -4.21 -10.17 5.71
C PHE A 60 -5.66 -10.64 5.76
N GLU A 61 -5.96 -11.60 6.66
CA GLU A 61 -7.32 -12.14 6.84
C GLU A 61 -8.35 -11.10 7.28
N SER A 62 -7.92 -9.95 7.81
CA SER A 62 -8.82 -8.82 8.09
C SER A 62 -9.40 -8.17 6.82
N GLY A 63 -8.90 -8.55 5.63
CA GLY A 63 -9.33 -8.00 4.35
C GLY A 63 -8.59 -6.70 3.99
N ILE A 64 -7.41 -6.46 4.55
CA ILE A 64 -6.51 -5.40 4.08
C ILE A 64 -5.30 -5.99 3.38
N ALA A 65 -4.75 -5.24 2.43
CA ALA A 65 -3.42 -5.50 1.88
C ALA A 65 -2.52 -4.29 2.13
N ILE A 66 -1.27 -4.54 2.50
CA ILE A 66 -0.29 -3.49 2.80
C ILE A 66 0.96 -3.69 1.93
N PRO A 67 0.87 -3.56 0.61
CA PRO A 67 2.07 -3.53 -0.24
C PRO A 67 2.96 -2.37 0.20
N HIS A 68 4.26 -2.63 0.34
CA HIS A 68 5.19 -1.64 0.86
C HIS A 68 6.59 -1.82 0.30
N ALA A 69 7.34 -0.74 0.18
CA ALA A 69 8.74 -0.78 -0.22
C ALA A 69 9.54 0.34 0.43
N ARG A 70 10.81 0.05 0.70
CA ARG A 70 11.81 1.07 1.02
C ARG A 70 12.41 1.61 -0.27
N ILE A 71 12.31 2.92 -0.47
CA ILE A 71 12.73 3.57 -1.72
C ILE A 71 14.03 4.33 -1.46
N PRO A 72 15.12 4.02 -2.19
CA PRO A 72 16.35 4.81 -2.12
C PRO A 72 16.10 6.27 -2.49
N SER A 73 16.75 7.20 -1.81
CA SER A 73 16.64 8.65 -2.05
C SER A 73 15.25 9.27 -1.77
N PHE A 74 14.28 8.46 -1.36
CA PHE A 74 13.02 8.93 -0.80
C PHE A 74 13.22 9.21 0.70
N ASN A 75 12.98 10.45 1.13
CA ASN A 75 13.26 10.91 2.48
C ASN A 75 12.01 11.09 3.35
N ASP A 76 10.86 10.59 2.88
CA ASP A 76 9.57 10.75 3.56
C ASP A 76 8.90 9.38 3.84
N PHE A 77 7.64 9.43 4.26
CA PHE A 77 6.78 8.30 4.53
C PHE A 77 5.38 8.59 3.97
N LEU A 78 4.96 7.86 2.93
CA LEU A 78 3.67 8.07 2.27
C LEU A 78 2.80 6.84 2.40
N ILE A 79 1.51 7.07 2.69
CA ILE A 79 0.46 6.07 2.64
C ILE A 79 -0.55 6.50 1.58
N ALA A 80 -0.78 5.65 0.58
CA ALA A 80 -1.90 5.77 -0.34
C ALA A 80 -2.90 4.65 -0.08
N ALA A 81 -4.19 4.99 -0.05
CA ALA A 81 -5.25 4.04 0.22
C ALA A 81 -6.17 3.90 -0.99
N VAL A 82 -6.42 2.66 -1.39
CA VAL A 82 -7.35 2.32 -2.47
C VAL A 82 -8.43 1.40 -1.91
N VAL A 83 -9.66 1.88 -1.94
CA VAL A 83 -10.86 1.10 -1.62
C VAL A 83 -11.50 0.71 -2.95
N PRO A 84 -11.42 -0.56 -3.39
CA PRO A 84 -12.04 -1.00 -4.62
C PRO A 84 -13.56 -0.93 -4.54
N LYS A 85 -14.22 -0.77 -5.69
CA LYS A 85 -15.69 -0.78 -5.79
C LYS A 85 -16.30 -2.08 -5.30
N THR A 86 -15.59 -3.18 -5.50
CA THR A 86 -15.92 -4.53 -5.04
C THR A 86 -14.68 -5.15 -4.41
N PRO A 87 -14.77 -5.89 -3.29
CA PRO A 87 -13.60 -6.52 -2.69
C PRO A 87 -12.83 -7.40 -3.68
N ILE A 88 -11.51 -7.28 -3.68
CA ILE A 88 -10.61 -8.07 -4.51
C ILE A 88 -10.58 -9.50 -3.96
N LEU A 89 -10.92 -10.48 -4.79
CA LEU A 89 -10.93 -11.88 -4.38
C LEU A 89 -9.50 -12.43 -4.30
N SER A 90 -9.26 -13.27 -3.30
CA SER A 90 -7.99 -13.99 -3.19
C SER A 90 -7.84 -15.01 -4.32
N PRO A 91 -6.65 -15.13 -4.93
CA PRO A 91 -6.37 -16.21 -5.87
C PRO A 91 -6.53 -17.58 -5.23
N GLU A 92 -6.91 -18.58 -6.03
CA GLU A 92 -6.94 -19.97 -5.58
C GLU A 92 -5.55 -20.42 -5.10
N GLY A 93 -5.49 -21.11 -3.95
CA GLY A 93 -4.24 -21.55 -3.34
C GLY A 93 -3.48 -20.46 -2.58
N SER A 94 -4.03 -19.25 -2.45
CA SER A 94 -3.50 -18.21 -1.56
C SER A 94 -3.50 -18.71 -0.10
N PRO A 95 -2.48 -18.36 0.71
CA PRO A 95 -2.52 -18.62 2.15
C PRO A 95 -3.60 -17.78 2.86
N VAL A 96 -4.04 -16.68 2.22
CA VAL A 96 -5.07 -15.78 2.75
C VAL A 96 -6.32 -15.87 1.89
N GLN A 97 -7.44 -16.23 2.51
CA GLN A 97 -8.70 -16.50 1.80
C GLN A 97 -9.69 -15.33 1.87
N ALA A 98 -9.57 -14.44 2.85
CA ALA A 98 -10.43 -13.26 2.96
C ALA A 98 -10.30 -12.32 1.75
N PRO A 99 -11.41 -11.84 1.16
CA PRO A 99 -11.38 -10.80 0.14
C PRO A 99 -10.77 -9.51 0.66
N THR A 100 -9.91 -8.89 -0.14
CA THR A 100 -9.28 -7.61 0.19
C THR A 100 -10.24 -6.45 -0.10
N LYS A 101 -10.62 -5.74 0.96
CA LYS A 101 -11.51 -4.58 0.97
C LYS A 101 -10.77 -3.25 0.88
N ILE A 102 -9.51 -3.18 1.31
CA ILE A 102 -8.69 -1.96 1.26
C ILE A 102 -7.23 -2.32 0.98
N VAL A 103 -6.58 -1.55 0.10
CA VAL A 103 -5.14 -1.64 -0.16
C VAL A 103 -4.45 -0.38 0.33
N TYR A 104 -3.53 -0.51 1.28
CA TYR A 104 -2.67 0.56 1.78
C TYR A 104 -1.26 0.42 1.19
N LEU A 105 -0.95 1.18 0.13
CA LEU A 105 0.40 1.25 -0.38
C LEU A 105 1.26 2.15 0.51
N ILE A 106 2.38 1.63 1.01
CA ILE A 106 3.30 2.39 1.86
C ILE A 106 4.67 2.54 1.19
N LEU A 107 5.09 3.78 0.95
CA LEU A 107 6.46 4.12 0.55
C LEU A 107 7.22 4.62 1.76
N ILE A 108 8.43 4.11 1.97
CA ILE A 108 9.19 4.32 3.20
C ILE A 108 10.60 4.79 2.85
N SER A 109 11.10 5.81 3.52
CA SER A 109 12.53 6.13 3.50
C SER A 109 13.38 5.03 4.14
N ASN A 110 14.69 5.05 3.89
CA ASN A 110 15.60 4.11 4.54
C ASN A 110 15.77 4.36 6.05
N THR A 111 15.43 5.56 6.54
CA THR A 111 15.63 5.96 7.95
C THR A 111 14.37 5.80 8.82
N ALA A 112 13.17 5.70 8.23
CA ALA A 112 11.89 5.68 8.95
C ALA A 112 11.43 4.30 9.50
N SER A 113 12.36 3.50 10.04
CA SER A 113 12.06 2.10 10.46
C SER A 113 11.06 1.97 11.61
N THR A 114 11.20 2.76 12.68
CA THR A 114 10.29 2.69 13.84
C THR A 114 8.88 3.18 13.49
N LEU A 115 8.79 4.27 12.71
CA LEU A 115 7.51 4.80 12.24
C LEU A 115 6.76 3.77 11.38
N TYR A 116 7.47 3.10 10.48
CA TYR A 116 6.92 2.04 9.64
C TYR A 116 6.32 0.90 10.47
N LEU A 117 7.09 0.31 11.40
CA LEU A 117 6.60 -0.83 12.19
C LEU A 117 5.37 -0.46 13.03
N ASN A 118 5.39 0.74 13.64
CA ASN A 118 4.24 1.25 14.40
C ASN A 118 3.00 1.51 13.53
N THR A 119 3.21 1.94 12.28
CA THR A 119 2.12 2.14 11.31
C THR A 119 1.51 0.81 10.90
N LEU A 120 2.36 -0.17 10.59
CA LEU A 120 1.94 -1.51 10.18
C LEU A 120 1.10 -2.18 11.27
N ALA A 121 1.59 -2.16 12.51
CA ALA A 121 0.88 -2.73 13.66
C ALA A 121 -0.51 -2.11 13.81
N LYS A 122 -0.61 -0.77 13.78
CA LYS A 122 -1.91 -0.08 13.91
C LYS A 122 -2.88 -0.36 12.79
N LEU A 123 -2.41 -0.41 11.54
CA LEU A 123 -3.28 -0.72 10.40
C LEU A 123 -3.91 -2.10 10.56
N VAL A 124 -3.11 -3.09 10.96
CA VAL A 124 -3.57 -4.47 11.19
C VAL A 124 -4.48 -4.57 12.42
N GLU A 125 -4.16 -3.90 13.53
CA GLU A 125 -5.01 -3.87 14.74
C GLU A 125 -6.38 -3.21 14.51
N SER A 126 -6.45 -2.23 13.61
CA SER A 126 -7.66 -1.44 13.35
C SER A 126 -8.62 -2.04 12.32
N SER A 127 -8.23 -3.14 11.69
CA SER A 127 -8.94 -3.77 10.57
C SER A 127 -9.79 -4.98 10.96
#